data_AF-A0A0U3DM71-F1
#
_entry.id   AF-A0A0U3DM71-F1
#
_cell.length_a   1.000
_cell.length_b   1.000
_cell.length_c   1.000
_cell.angle_alpha   90.00
_cell.angle_beta   90.00
_cell.angle_gamma   90.00
#
_symmetry.space_group_name_H-M   'P 1'
#
loop_
_entity.id
_entity.type
_entity.pdbx_description
1 polymer ?
#
loop_
_entity_poly.entity_id
_entity_poly.type
_entity_poly.pdbx_seq_one_letter_code
_entity_poly.pdbx_strand_id
1 'polypeptide(L)'
;MENDKIIIVLLIIIVAMIAMAFVMFNPFKENVNLAVTSAASLNDGDNFEVSLSTSNGVPIANAVVDIIIVDSNGVKNPQKVTTDGSGKGKLQMNGLTPGTYNVTVSFSGNDKYASNSISQNMQMNEAKTTPVNSGGSSSSSSSSGGSVTLELNAYDQRVSKTVGEYKVEAMKWRGTTVGGLGIWVYKNGQMLDKSSYQSRGYMYNSGQWKWSQWDDGEEGATYHKYPVSNDVLIEKVEVKF
;
A
#
# COMPACT_ATOMS: atom_id res chain seq x y z
N MET A 1 53.23 6.12 -54.20
CA MET A 1 53.56 6.84 -52.94
C MET A 1 52.50 7.85 -52.55
N GLU A 2 52.05 8.74 -53.44
CA GLU A 2 51.02 9.76 -53.09
C GLU A 2 49.61 9.17 -52.97
N ASN A 3 49.18 8.33 -53.92
CA ASN A 3 47.89 7.63 -53.84
C ASN A 3 47.80 6.68 -52.63
N ASP A 4 48.90 6.03 -52.25
CA ASP A 4 48.93 5.13 -51.10
C ASP A 4 48.68 5.90 -49.80
N LYS A 5 49.24 7.11 -49.67
CA LYS A 5 48.99 8.01 -48.54
C LYS A 5 47.54 8.49 -48.50
N ILE A 6 46.96 8.83 -49.66
CA ILE A 6 45.56 9.25 -49.77
C ILE A 6 44.61 8.09 -49.39
N ILE A 7 44.89 6.87 -49.84
CA ILE A 7 44.11 5.67 -49.50
C ILE A 7 44.19 5.38 -47.99
N ILE A 8 45.37 5.48 -47.39
CA ILE A 8 45.55 5.29 -45.95
C ILE A 8 44.76 6.35 -45.15
N VAL A 9 44.79 7.62 -45.55
CA VAL A 9 44.03 8.69 -44.91
C VAL A 9 42.53 8.46 -45.02
N LEU A 10 42.03 8.06 -46.19
CA LEU A 10 40.62 7.73 -46.39
C LEU A 10 40.17 6.54 -45.53
N LEU A 11 41.00 5.51 -45.39
CA LEU A 11 40.71 4.38 -44.51
C LEU A 11 40.60 4.80 -43.04
N ILE A 12 41.49 5.68 -42.57
CA ILE A 12 41.42 6.21 -41.20
C ILE A 12 40.14 6.99 -40.98
N ILE A 13 39.72 7.81 -41.94
CA ILE A 13 38.47 8.59 -41.85
C ILE A 13 37.25 7.67 -41.83
N ILE A 14 37.22 6.61 -42.66
CA ILE A 14 36.12 5.63 -42.67
C ILE A 14 36.04 4.89 -41.33
N VAL A 15 37.17 4.43 -40.79
CA VAL A 15 37.22 3.77 -39.48
C VAL A 15 36.77 4.72 -38.36
N ALA A 16 37.18 5.99 -38.40
CA ALA A 16 36.73 7.00 -37.45
C ALA A 16 35.22 7.26 -37.55
N MET A 17 34.65 7.32 -38.76
CA MET A 17 33.21 7.47 -38.97
C MET A 17 32.42 6.26 -38.47
N ILE A 18 32.91 5.03 -38.68
CA ILE A 18 32.28 3.81 -38.16
C ILE A 18 32.32 3.80 -36.63
N ALA A 19 33.45 4.16 -36.01
CA ALA A 19 33.57 4.26 -34.56
C ALA A 19 32.62 5.32 -33.99
N MET A 20 32.50 6.48 -34.64
CA MET A 20 31.60 7.55 -34.22
C MET A 20 30.12 7.18 -34.39
N ALA A 21 29.79 6.45 -35.45
CA ALA A 21 28.46 5.88 -35.67
C ALA A 21 28.12 4.84 -34.59
N PHE A 22 29.06 3.99 -34.17
CA PHE A 22 28.86 3.03 -33.10
C PHE A 22 28.65 3.69 -31.73
N VAL A 23 29.26 4.86 -31.48
CA VAL A 23 29.00 5.66 -30.27
C VAL A 23 27.61 6.31 -30.32
N MET A 24 27.15 6.75 -31.50
CA MET A 24 25.82 7.34 -31.70
C MET A 24 24.69 6.29 -31.69
N PHE A 25 24.96 5.10 -32.22
CA PHE A 25 24.11 3.92 -32.21
C PHE A 25 24.73 2.90 -31.27
N ASN A 26 24.54 3.05 -29.97
CA ASN A 26 24.89 2.02 -29.01
C ASN A 26 23.67 1.09 -28.81
N PRO A 27 23.57 -0.05 -29.51
CA PRO A 27 22.38 -0.93 -29.43
C PRO A 27 22.30 -1.68 -28.09
N PHE A 28 23.34 -1.58 -27.26
CA PHE A 28 23.43 -2.28 -25.99
C PHE A 28 22.83 -1.43 -24.87
N LYS A 29 21.74 -1.93 -24.30
CA LYS A 29 21.14 -1.34 -23.10
C LYS A 29 22.05 -1.55 -21.90
N GLU A 30 22.22 -0.51 -21.08
CA GLU A 30 23.01 -0.58 -19.86
C GLU A 30 22.28 -1.41 -18.79
N ASN A 31 22.99 -2.31 -18.13
CA ASN A 31 22.45 -3.09 -17.02
C ASN A 31 22.16 -2.20 -15.81
N VAL A 32 21.09 -2.52 -15.09
CA VAL A 32 20.65 -1.77 -13.91
C VAL A 32 20.75 -2.62 -12.65
N ASN A 33 20.97 -1.96 -11.53
CA ASN A 33 20.80 -2.50 -10.20
C ASN A 33 19.45 -2.04 -9.64
N LEU A 34 18.59 -3.01 -9.29
CA LEU A 34 17.30 -2.79 -8.66
C LEU A 34 17.34 -3.44 -7.28
N ALA A 35 17.02 -2.68 -6.23
CA ALA A 35 17.03 -3.16 -4.86
C ALA A 35 15.82 -2.67 -4.07
N VAL A 36 15.40 -3.45 -3.08
CA VAL A 36 14.52 -2.96 -2.00
C VAL A 36 15.41 -2.53 -0.86
N THR A 37 15.11 -1.36 -0.31
CA THR A 37 15.93 -0.67 0.69
C THR A 37 15.18 -0.43 2.00
N SER A 38 13.87 -0.67 2.03
CA SER A 38 13.09 -0.67 3.27
C SER A 38 13.37 -1.92 4.12
N ALA A 39 12.93 -1.87 5.38
CA ALA A 39 13.01 -3.02 6.27
C ALA A 39 12.16 -4.19 5.77
N ALA A 40 12.57 -5.42 6.11
CA ALA A 40 11.81 -6.63 5.79
C ALA A 40 10.51 -6.74 6.59
N SER A 41 10.41 -6.02 7.71
CA SER A 41 9.20 -5.92 8.55
C SER A 41 8.72 -4.48 8.58
N LEU A 42 7.49 -4.26 8.15
CA LEU A 42 6.87 -2.94 8.02
C LEU A 42 5.56 -2.90 8.81
N ASN A 43 5.18 -1.72 9.26
CA ASN A 43 3.89 -1.43 9.88
C ASN A 43 3.02 -0.68 8.87
N ASP A 44 1.71 -0.60 9.16
CA ASP A 44 0.81 0.28 8.42
C ASP A 44 1.29 1.73 8.52
N GLY A 45 1.32 2.43 7.38
CA GLY A 45 1.87 3.77 7.23
C GLY A 45 3.37 3.85 6.93
N ASP A 46 4.13 2.75 7.07
CA ASP A 46 5.55 2.71 6.72
C ASP A 46 5.76 2.77 5.21
N ASN A 47 6.94 3.21 4.77
CA ASN A 47 7.30 3.24 3.36
C ASN A 47 8.04 1.97 2.97
N PHE A 48 7.51 1.28 1.96
CA PHE A 48 8.28 0.34 1.15
C PHE A 48 9.12 1.14 0.15
N GLU A 49 10.44 0.99 0.22
CA GLU A 49 11.39 1.81 -0.53
C GLU A 49 12.22 0.96 -1.47
N VAL A 50 12.35 1.42 -2.72
CA VAL A 50 13.15 0.77 -3.76
C VAL A 50 14.21 1.74 -4.28
N SER A 51 15.33 1.22 -4.78
CA SER A 51 16.35 1.99 -5.49
C SER A 51 16.63 1.39 -6.85
N LEU A 52 16.83 2.27 -7.83
CA LEU A 52 17.19 1.93 -9.20
C LEU A 52 18.41 2.76 -9.62
N SER A 53 19.48 2.07 -9.99
CA SER A 53 20.72 2.68 -10.48
C SER A 53 21.30 1.88 -11.63
N THR A 54 22.28 2.44 -12.33
CA THR A 54 23.11 1.69 -13.28
C THR A 54 24.02 0.70 -12.56
N SER A 55 24.64 -0.22 -13.29
CA SER A 55 25.67 -1.10 -12.74
C SER A 55 26.85 -0.35 -12.10
N ASN A 56 27.07 0.92 -12.48
CA ASN A 56 28.11 1.79 -11.93
C ASN A 56 27.61 2.63 -10.73
N GLY A 57 26.36 2.44 -10.27
CA GLY A 57 25.79 3.13 -9.12
C GLY A 57 25.19 4.52 -9.42
N VAL A 58 25.15 4.95 -10.70
CA VAL A 58 24.50 6.21 -11.09
C VAL A 58 22.98 6.07 -10.96
N PRO A 59 22.29 6.92 -10.18
CA PRO A 59 20.84 6.81 -10.00
C PRO A 59 20.05 7.02 -11.29
N ILE A 60 18.93 6.30 -11.43
CA ILE A 60 18.01 6.44 -12.56
C ILE A 60 16.73 7.10 -12.07
N ALA A 61 16.57 8.38 -12.37
CA ALA A 61 15.40 9.18 -12.01
C ALA A 61 14.25 9.06 -13.02
N ASN A 62 13.03 9.37 -12.57
CA ASN A 62 11.80 9.37 -13.37
C ASN A 62 11.49 8.03 -14.05
N ALA A 63 12.01 6.93 -13.53
CA ALA A 63 11.71 5.58 -14.01
C ALA A 63 10.49 5.03 -13.27
N VAL A 64 9.59 4.40 -14.03
CA VAL A 64 8.42 3.70 -13.46
C VAL A 64 8.86 2.30 -13.04
N VAL A 65 8.62 1.97 -11.77
CA VAL A 65 8.89 0.66 -11.18
C VAL A 65 7.56 0.04 -10.76
N ASP A 66 7.31 -1.17 -11.25
CA ASP A 66 6.16 -1.99 -10.90
C ASP A 66 6.44 -2.79 -9.62
N ILE A 67 5.50 -2.78 -8.69
CA ILE A 67 5.56 -3.50 -7.42
C ILE A 67 4.30 -4.38 -7.34
N ILE A 68 4.45 -5.69 -7.23
CA ILE A 68 3.34 -6.63 -7.08
C ILE A 68 3.45 -7.25 -5.69
N ILE A 69 2.48 -6.95 -4.82
CA ILE A 69 2.39 -7.52 -3.49
C ILE A 69 1.43 -8.70 -3.54
N VAL A 70 1.85 -9.87 -3.09
CA VAL A 70 1.07 -11.10 -3.13
C VAL A 70 0.84 -11.60 -1.72
N ASP A 71 -0.42 -11.80 -1.33
CA ASP A 71 -0.77 -12.33 -0.01
C ASP A 71 -0.59 -13.86 0.07
N SER A 72 -0.84 -14.43 1.25
CA SER A 72 -0.73 -15.88 1.48
C SER A 72 -1.74 -16.72 0.69
N ASN A 73 -2.82 -16.12 0.20
CA ASN A 73 -3.84 -16.77 -0.63
C ASN A 73 -3.53 -16.63 -2.13
N GLY A 74 -2.44 -15.94 -2.49
CA GLY A 74 -2.03 -15.69 -3.87
C GLY A 74 -2.71 -14.49 -4.54
N VAL A 75 -3.48 -13.69 -3.79
CA VAL A 75 -4.12 -12.47 -4.29
C VAL A 75 -3.05 -11.42 -4.57
N LYS A 76 -3.09 -10.85 -5.78
CA LYS A 76 -2.10 -9.87 -6.24
C LYS A 76 -2.63 -8.45 -6.10
N ASN A 77 -1.83 -7.59 -5.51
CA ASN A 77 -2.06 -6.15 -5.41
C ASN A 77 -0.94 -5.42 -6.19
N PRO A 78 -1.18 -5.07 -7.47
CA PRO A 78 -0.22 -4.34 -8.29
C PRO A 78 -0.20 -2.86 -7.93
N GLN A 79 1.01 -2.32 -7.81
CA GLN A 79 1.32 -0.94 -7.44
C GLN A 79 2.44 -0.41 -8.34
N LYS A 80 2.57 0.91 -8.43
CA LYS A 80 3.62 1.57 -9.21
C LYS A 80 4.20 2.72 -8.43
N VAL A 81 5.51 2.90 -8.54
CA VAL A 81 6.21 4.09 -8.05
C VAL A 81 7.06 4.68 -9.16
N THR A 82 7.31 5.98 -9.08
CA THR A 82 8.27 6.67 -9.95
C THR A 82 9.49 7.03 -9.14
N THR A 83 10.68 6.76 -9.65
CA THR A 83 11.92 7.10 -8.96
C THR A 83 12.18 8.59 -8.96
N ASP A 84 12.66 9.12 -7.84
CA ASP A 84 13.07 10.50 -7.68
C ASP A 84 14.47 10.78 -8.28
N GLY A 85 14.98 12.00 -8.13
CA GLY A 85 16.31 12.40 -8.58
C GLY A 85 17.47 11.59 -8.00
N SER A 86 17.25 10.89 -6.88
CA SER A 86 18.21 9.98 -6.25
C SER A 86 18.01 8.52 -6.64
N GLY A 87 17.15 8.25 -7.63
CA GLY A 87 16.82 6.91 -8.11
C GLY A 87 15.98 6.10 -7.13
N LYS A 88 15.30 6.74 -6.16
CA LYS A 88 14.51 6.06 -5.14
C LYS A 88 13.02 6.18 -5.41
N GLY A 89 12.29 5.06 -5.27
CA GLY A 89 10.83 5.02 -5.30
C GLY A 89 10.29 4.69 -3.91
N LYS A 90 9.17 5.31 -3.53
CA LYS A 90 8.52 5.07 -2.24
C LYS A 90 7.04 4.74 -2.43
N LEU A 91 6.61 3.64 -1.83
CA LEU A 91 5.22 3.22 -1.74
C LEU A 91 4.85 3.23 -0.26
N GLN A 92 3.87 4.05 0.13
CA GLN A 92 3.34 3.99 1.49
C GLN A 92 2.45 2.74 1.62
N MET A 93 2.75 1.91 2.62
CA MET A 93 2.03 0.67 2.87
C MET A 93 0.82 0.97 3.74
N ASN A 94 -0.37 0.87 3.16
CA ASN A 94 -1.62 1.17 3.85
C ASN A 94 -2.65 0.05 3.64
N GLY A 95 -3.31 -0.37 4.71
CA GLY A 95 -4.47 -1.27 4.66
C GLY A 95 -4.14 -2.74 4.37
N LEU A 96 -2.87 -3.16 4.52
CA LEU A 96 -2.49 -4.57 4.45
C LEU A 96 -2.72 -5.24 5.80
N THR A 97 -3.36 -6.41 5.81
CA THR A 97 -3.49 -7.20 7.03
C THR A 97 -2.12 -7.68 7.51
N PRO A 98 -1.89 -7.79 8.84
CA PRO A 98 -0.66 -8.38 9.35
C PRO A 98 -0.44 -9.78 8.78
N GLY A 99 0.81 -10.09 8.41
CA GLY A 99 1.13 -11.34 7.75
C GLY A 99 2.32 -11.24 6.81
N THR A 100 2.69 -12.38 6.22
CA THR A 100 3.79 -12.47 5.27
C THR A 100 3.26 -12.29 3.85
N TYR A 101 3.94 -11.44 3.09
CA TYR A 101 3.68 -11.17 1.68
C TYR A 101 4.91 -11.51 0.85
N ASN A 102 4.68 -11.95 -0.38
CA ASN A 102 5.73 -11.99 -1.40
C ASN A 102 5.63 -10.73 -2.26
N VAL A 103 6.71 -9.96 -2.35
CA VAL A 103 6.75 -8.72 -3.11
C VAL A 103 7.70 -8.89 -4.28
N THR A 104 7.18 -8.71 -5.50
CA THR A 104 7.97 -8.64 -6.73
C THR A 104 8.10 -7.18 -7.15
N VAL A 105 9.33 -6.73 -7.34
CA VAL A 105 9.64 -5.39 -7.85
C VAL A 105 10.29 -5.53 -9.21
N SER A 106 9.79 -4.82 -10.21
CA SER A 106 10.27 -4.93 -11.58
C SER A 106 10.37 -3.58 -12.28
N PHE A 107 11.44 -3.42 -13.05
CA PHE A 107 11.62 -2.34 -14.00
C PHE A 107 11.66 -2.95 -15.40
N SER A 108 10.75 -2.52 -16.29
CA SER A 108 10.60 -3.09 -17.64
C SER A 108 11.76 -2.75 -18.59
N GLY A 109 12.66 -1.85 -18.20
CA GLY A 109 13.66 -1.28 -19.11
C GLY A 109 13.10 -0.17 -19.99
N ASN A 110 13.98 0.49 -20.73
CA ASN A 110 13.66 1.48 -21.76
C ASN A 110 14.72 1.43 -22.88
N ASP A 111 14.81 2.46 -23.73
CA ASP A 111 15.77 2.49 -24.83
C ASP A 111 17.23 2.50 -24.38
N LYS A 112 17.50 3.00 -23.17
CA LYS A 112 18.85 3.13 -22.60
C LYS A 112 19.19 2.00 -21.62
N TYR A 113 18.22 1.54 -20.84
CA TYR A 113 18.43 0.66 -19.69
C TYR A 113 17.72 -0.67 -19.86
N ALA A 114 18.40 -1.76 -19.50
CA ALA A 114 17.84 -3.09 -19.51
C ALA A 114 16.77 -3.26 -18.41
N SER A 115 15.88 -4.23 -18.60
CA SER A 115 14.90 -4.63 -17.58
C SER A 115 15.58 -5.35 -16.41
N ASN A 116 15.04 -5.24 -15.21
CA ASN A 116 15.46 -6.04 -14.06
C ASN A 116 14.26 -6.32 -13.14
N SER A 117 14.29 -7.43 -12.41
CA SER A 117 13.22 -7.84 -11.49
C SER A 117 13.81 -8.57 -10.29
N ILE A 118 13.26 -8.30 -9.11
CA ILE A 118 13.62 -8.95 -7.85
C ILE A 118 12.37 -9.35 -7.09
N SER A 119 12.46 -10.40 -6.27
CA SER A 119 11.38 -10.82 -5.39
C SER A 119 11.91 -11.06 -3.99
N GLN A 120 11.13 -10.71 -2.98
CA GLN A 120 11.45 -10.99 -1.58
C GLN A 120 10.21 -11.13 -0.70
N ASN A 121 10.42 -11.66 0.50
CA ASN A 121 9.39 -11.73 1.51
C ASN A 121 9.38 -10.44 2.33
N MET A 122 8.19 -9.99 2.66
CA MET A 122 7.95 -8.83 3.52
C MET A 122 6.92 -9.20 4.58
N GLN A 123 7.17 -8.81 5.82
CA GLN A 123 6.26 -9.00 6.94
C GLN A 123 5.53 -7.69 7.22
N MET A 124 4.20 -7.72 7.20
CA MET A 124 3.39 -6.67 7.83
C MET A 124 3.17 -7.02 9.29
N ASN A 125 3.59 -6.14 10.17
CA ASN A 125 3.41 -6.28 11.61
C ASN A 125 1.97 -5.96 12.01
N GLU A 126 1.57 -6.51 13.16
CA GLU A 126 0.36 -6.06 13.82
C GLU A 126 0.48 -4.59 14.21
N ALA A 127 -0.64 -3.87 14.13
CA ALA A 127 -0.69 -2.49 14.60
C ALA A 127 -0.21 -2.44 16.05
N LYS A 128 0.83 -1.63 16.31
CA LYS A 128 1.41 -1.49 17.65
C LYS A 128 0.35 -0.90 18.57
N THR A 129 -0.25 -1.73 19.41
CA THR A 129 -1.09 -1.24 20.51
C THR A 129 -0.17 -0.55 21.51
N THR A 130 -0.21 0.77 21.55
CA THR A 130 0.33 1.48 22.72
C THR A 130 -0.59 1.15 23.89
N PRO A 131 -0.07 0.64 25.03
CA PRO A 131 -0.86 0.62 26.24
C PRO A 131 -1.15 2.08 26.59
N VAL A 132 -2.39 2.52 26.41
CA VAL A 132 -2.83 3.79 26.98
C VAL A 132 -2.84 3.58 28.49
N ASN A 133 -1.76 4.01 29.14
CA ASN A 133 -1.69 4.09 30.59
C ASN A 133 -2.57 5.27 31.03
N SER A 134 -3.89 5.06 31.09
CA SER A 134 -4.79 5.97 31.77
C SER A 134 -4.70 5.71 33.27
N GLY A 135 -3.76 6.39 33.92
CA GLY A 135 -3.80 6.58 35.37
C GLY A 135 -5.06 7.38 35.74
N GLY A 136 -5.97 6.72 36.46
CA GLY A 136 -7.22 7.29 36.94
C GLY A 136 -7.99 6.25 37.77
N SER A 137 -7.83 6.35 39.08
CA SER A 137 -8.23 5.43 40.14
C SER A 137 -9.63 4.81 40.10
N SER A 138 -9.65 3.49 40.38
CA SER A 138 -10.62 2.72 41.18
C SER A 138 -12.11 3.09 41.15
N SER A 139 -12.93 2.15 40.67
CA SER A 139 -13.99 1.56 41.52
C SER A 139 -14.47 0.23 40.93
N SER A 140 -14.51 -0.77 41.81
CA SER A 140 -15.15 -2.06 41.61
C SER A 140 -16.63 -1.90 41.29
N SER A 141 -17.08 -2.45 40.17
CA SER A 141 -18.37 -3.16 40.11
C SER A 141 -18.45 -3.98 38.82
N SER A 142 -18.79 -5.25 38.99
CA SER A 142 -19.23 -6.17 37.97
C SER A 142 -20.36 -5.55 37.14
N SER A 143 -20.09 -5.27 35.86
CA SER A 143 -21.14 -5.21 34.82
C SER A 143 -20.53 -5.59 33.48
N SER A 144 -21.20 -6.53 32.84
CA SER A 144 -20.89 -7.11 31.54
C SER A 144 -21.09 -6.08 30.42
N GLY A 145 -20.11 -5.23 30.17
CA GLY A 145 -20.15 -4.43 28.95
C GLY A 145 -18.80 -3.95 28.47
N GLY A 146 -18.41 -4.37 27.27
CA GLY A 146 -17.18 -3.95 26.62
C GLY A 146 -17.47 -2.89 25.55
N SER A 147 -16.54 -1.96 25.35
CA SER A 147 -16.60 -1.03 24.23
C SER A 147 -15.44 -1.26 23.27
N VAL A 148 -15.73 -1.40 21.98
CA VAL A 148 -14.74 -1.51 20.92
C VAL A 148 -14.78 -0.27 20.05
N THR A 149 -13.59 0.22 19.72
CA THR A 149 -13.40 1.28 18.72
C THR A 149 -12.54 0.77 17.57
N LEU A 150 -12.99 1.02 16.34
CA LEU A 150 -12.30 0.71 15.09
C LEU A 150 -12.17 1.98 14.24
N GLU A 151 -11.07 2.13 13.52
CA GLU A 151 -10.83 3.25 12.59
C GLU A 151 -10.59 2.69 11.18
N LEU A 152 -11.24 3.29 10.17
CA LEU A 152 -11.18 2.91 8.76
C LEU A 152 -10.76 4.12 7.94
N ASN A 153 -9.69 3.96 7.17
CA ASN A 153 -9.01 5.06 6.48
C ASN A 153 -9.09 4.92 4.95
N ALA A 154 -9.53 3.77 4.45
CA ALA A 154 -9.63 3.50 3.01
C ALA A 154 -10.98 2.85 2.64
N TYR A 155 -11.40 3.06 1.39
CA TYR A 155 -12.53 2.32 0.82
C TYR A 155 -12.16 0.85 0.63
N ASP A 156 -13.17 0.00 0.77
CA ASP A 156 -13.10 -1.46 0.68
C ASP A 156 -12.16 -2.09 1.73
N GLN A 157 -11.83 -1.32 2.78
CA GLN A 157 -11.09 -1.76 3.95
C GLN A 157 -12.03 -2.47 4.92
N ARG A 158 -11.64 -3.67 5.35
CA ARG A 158 -12.30 -4.41 6.44
C ARG A 158 -11.35 -4.49 7.63
N VAL A 159 -11.78 -3.97 8.77
CA VAL A 159 -11.03 -3.97 10.03
C VAL A 159 -11.78 -4.79 11.07
N SER A 160 -11.06 -5.43 11.98
CA SER A 160 -11.68 -6.20 13.06
C SER A 160 -10.93 -6.03 14.38
N LYS A 161 -11.64 -6.22 15.49
CA LYS A 161 -11.08 -6.20 16.83
C LYS A 161 -11.84 -7.14 17.75
N THR A 162 -11.08 -7.97 18.48
CA THR A 162 -11.61 -8.93 19.45
C THR A 162 -11.38 -8.43 20.86
N VAL A 163 -12.41 -8.46 21.70
CA VAL A 163 -12.37 -8.12 23.13
C VAL A 163 -13.14 -9.19 23.90
N GLY A 164 -12.40 -10.03 24.63
CA GLY A 164 -12.96 -11.20 25.31
C GLY A 164 -13.60 -12.15 24.31
N GLU A 165 -14.85 -12.54 24.56
CA GLU A 165 -15.65 -13.42 23.68
C GLU A 165 -16.18 -12.71 22.43
N TYR A 166 -16.06 -11.38 22.36
CA TYR A 166 -16.67 -10.57 21.31
C TYR A 166 -15.67 -10.22 20.21
N LYS A 167 -16.06 -10.33 18.94
CA LYS A 167 -15.33 -9.80 17.78
C LYS A 167 -16.20 -8.78 17.07
N VAL A 168 -15.68 -7.58 16.82
CA VAL A 168 -16.34 -6.56 16.00
C VAL A 168 -15.58 -6.47 14.69
N GLU A 169 -16.29 -6.49 13.58
CA GLU A 169 -15.77 -6.23 12.25
C GLU A 169 -16.48 -5.01 11.68
N ALA A 170 -15.73 -4.14 11.01
CA ALA A 170 -16.27 -2.99 10.30
C ALA A 170 -15.70 -2.95 8.88
N MET A 171 -16.52 -2.59 7.91
CA MET A 171 -16.10 -2.44 6.53
C MET A 171 -16.62 -1.15 5.95
N LYS A 172 -15.74 -0.39 5.31
CA LYS A 172 -16.10 0.77 4.51
C LYS A 172 -16.25 0.34 3.06
N TRP A 173 -17.38 0.60 2.41
CA TRP A 173 -17.58 0.32 0.99
C TRP A 173 -17.71 1.60 0.17
N ARG A 174 -17.36 1.53 -1.13
CA ARG A 174 -17.60 2.60 -2.09
C ARG A 174 -18.67 2.22 -3.11
N GLY A 175 -19.84 2.85 -3.05
CA GLY A 175 -20.81 2.81 -4.15
C GLY A 175 -20.59 3.96 -5.16
N THR A 176 -21.37 3.97 -6.23
CA THR A 176 -21.32 5.02 -7.28
C THR A 176 -21.99 6.33 -6.84
N THR A 177 -23.05 6.24 -6.05
CA THR A 177 -23.81 7.40 -5.53
C THR A 177 -23.86 7.44 -4.00
N VAL A 178 -23.74 6.28 -3.35
CA VAL A 178 -23.83 6.14 -1.89
C VAL A 178 -22.71 5.21 -1.41
N GLY A 179 -21.88 5.69 -0.48
CA GLY A 179 -20.93 4.90 0.27
C GLY A 179 -21.55 4.42 1.58
N GLY A 180 -20.83 3.58 2.30
CA GLY A 180 -21.38 3.07 3.54
C GLY A 180 -20.37 2.34 4.40
N LEU A 181 -20.76 2.19 5.66
CA LEU A 181 -20.01 1.51 6.70
C LEU A 181 -20.89 0.37 7.24
N GLY A 182 -20.45 -0.87 7.05
CA GLY A 182 -21.07 -2.06 7.65
C GLY A 182 -20.38 -2.46 8.94
N ILE A 183 -21.16 -2.91 9.92
CA ILE A 183 -20.67 -3.38 11.22
C ILE A 183 -21.26 -4.77 11.49
N TRP A 184 -20.39 -5.73 11.80
CA TRP A 184 -20.75 -7.09 12.22
C TRP A 184 -20.18 -7.36 13.61
N VAL A 185 -21.00 -7.90 14.49
CA VAL A 185 -20.58 -8.24 15.86
C VAL A 185 -20.78 -9.73 16.06
N TYR A 186 -19.78 -10.39 16.61
CA TYR A 186 -19.78 -11.82 16.90
C TYR A 186 -19.52 -12.03 18.39
N LYS A 187 -20.11 -13.07 18.96
CA LYS A 187 -19.79 -13.62 20.28
C LYS A 187 -19.49 -15.11 20.13
N ASN A 188 -18.34 -15.57 20.62
CA ASN A 188 -17.91 -16.97 20.51
C ASN A 188 -17.97 -17.52 19.07
N GLY A 189 -17.65 -16.65 18.10
CA GLY A 189 -17.67 -16.98 16.67
C GLY A 189 -19.06 -16.94 16.02
N GLN A 190 -20.15 -16.79 16.78
CA GLN A 190 -21.50 -16.66 16.26
C GLN A 190 -21.87 -15.19 16.10
N MET A 191 -22.47 -14.82 14.98
CA MET A 191 -22.91 -13.45 14.74
C MET A 191 -24.10 -13.10 15.65
N LEU A 192 -24.04 -11.93 16.27
CA LEU A 192 -25.09 -11.42 17.15
C LEU A 192 -26.18 -10.72 16.35
N ASP A 193 -27.42 -10.82 16.84
CA ASP A 193 -28.52 -10.00 16.35
C ASP A 193 -28.30 -8.52 16.71
N LYS A 194 -28.76 -7.60 15.85
CA LYS A 194 -28.63 -6.14 16.08
C LYS A 194 -29.22 -5.67 17.41
N SER A 195 -30.25 -6.34 17.91
CA SER A 195 -30.86 -6.03 19.21
C SER A 195 -29.92 -6.30 20.40
N SER A 196 -28.84 -7.05 20.18
CA SER A 196 -27.89 -7.48 21.20
C SER A 196 -26.69 -6.54 21.37
N TYR A 197 -26.59 -5.47 20.57
CA TYR A 197 -25.49 -4.50 20.69
C TYR A 197 -25.92 -3.08 20.26
N GLN A 198 -25.22 -2.07 20.73
CA GLN A 198 -25.34 -0.69 20.26
C GLN A 198 -24.08 -0.33 19.47
N SER A 199 -24.24 0.01 18.20
CA SER A 199 -23.15 0.49 17.34
C SER A 199 -23.32 1.99 17.03
N ARG A 200 -22.23 2.66 16.63
CA ARG A 200 -22.16 4.05 16.12
C ARG A 200 -21.03 4.17 15.11
N GLY A 201 -21.25 4.92 14.06
CA GLY A 201 -20.28 5.24 13.01
C GLY A 201 -20.13 6.74 12.92
N TYR A 202 -18.90 7.21 12.85
CA TYR A 202 -18.56 8.62 12.71
C TYR A 202 -17.76 8.80 11.43
N MET A 203 -18.03 9.85 10.67
CA MET A 203 -17.26 10.22 9.49
C MET A 203 -16.56 11.56 9.72
N TYR A 204 -15.27 11.63 9.39
CA TYR A 204 -14.53 12.88 9.36
C TYR A 204 -14.44 13.40 7.92
N ASN A 205 -15.11 14.53 7.65
CA ASN A 205 -15.09 15.19 6.33
C ASN A 205 -14.95 16.71 6.51
N SER A 206 -14.03 17.32 5.75
CA SER A 206 -13.75 18.76 5.79
C SER A 206 -13.52 19.33 7.20
N GLY A 207 -12.84 18.58 8.07
CA GLY A 207 -12.49 19.04 9.42
C GLY A 207 -13.59 18.87 10.48
N GLN A 208 -14.74 18.29 10.13
CA GLN A 208 -15.91 18.16 11.01
C GLN A 208 -16.40 16.70 11.06
N TRP A 209 -16.87 16.28 12.23
CA TRP A 209 -17.58 15.00 12.39
C TRP A 209 -19.05 15.18 12.01
N LYS A 210 -19.54 14.39 11.07
CA LYS A 210 -20.96 14.43 10.65
C LYS A 210 -21.67 13.12 10.97
N TRP A 211 -22.95 13.24 11.32
CA TRP A 211 -23.86 12.11 11.56
C TRP A 211 -24.55 11.71 10.25
N SER A 212 -24.83 10.42 10.09
CA SER A 212 -25.75 9.94 9.04
C SER A 212 -26.75 8.92 9.59
N GLN A 213 -27.82 8.72 8.80
CA GLN A 213 -28.93 7.84 9.14
C GLN A 213 -28.52 6.37 9.06
N TRP A 214 -29.01 5.59 10.02
CA TRP A 214 -28.91 4.14 10.00
C TRP A 214 -29.88 3.56 8.98
N ASP A 215 -29.44 2.52 8.28
CA ASP A 215 -30.33 1.68 7.49
C ASP A 215 -30.26 0.24 7.99
N ASP A 216 -31.38 -0.47 7.88
CA ASP A 216 -31.47 -1.88 8.20
C ASP A 216 -30.64 -2.67 7.18
N GLY A 217 -29.67 -3.41 7.70
CA GLY A 217 -28.77 -4.17 6.85
C GLY A 217 -29.24 -5.55 6.50
N GLU A 218 -28.82 -6.01 5.31
CA GLU A 218 -28.82 -7.42 4.95
C GLU A 218 -27.85 -8.20 5.86
N GLU A 219 -28.17 -9.48 6.09
CA GLU A 219 -27.32 -10.41 6.86
C GLU A 219 -27.00 -9.97 8.31
N GLY A 220 -27.91 -9.27 9.00
CA GLY A 220 -27.75 -8.91 10.43
C GLY A 220 -26.67 -7.87 10.72
N ALA A 221 -26.10 -7.24 9.69
CA ALA A 221 -25.22 -6.09 9.81
C ALA A 221 -26.02 -4.82 10.13
N THR A 222 -25.39 -3.85 10.77
CA THR A 222 -25.93 -2.48 10.87
C THR A 222 -25.14 -1.55 9.94
N TYR A 223 -25.84 -0.77 9.11
CA TYR A 223 -25.20 0.12 8.12
C TYR A 223 -25.36 1.59 8.45
N HIS A 224 -24.28 2.35 8.29
CA HIS A 224 -24.37 3.79 8.04
C HIS A 224 -24.21 4.04 6.55
N LYS A 225 -25.20 4.71 5.96
CA LYS A 225 -25.11 5.18 4.57
C LYS A 225 -24.70 6.64 4.54
N TYR A 226 -23.92 7.02 3.53
CA TYR A 226 -23.52 8.41 3.34
C TYR A 226 -23.24 8.71 1.86
N PRO A 227 -23.43 9.96 1.39
CA PRO A 227 -23.04 10.35 0.05
C PRO A 227 -21.52 10.22 -0.11
N VAL A 228 -21.08 9.70 -1.26
CA VAL A 228 -19.66 9.52 -1.55
C VAL A 228 -19.03 10.90 -1.75
N SER A 229 -18.18 11.34 -0.82
CA SER A 229 -17.31 12.50 -1.00
C SER A 229 -15.89 12.01 -1.30
N ASN A 230 -15.13 12.79 -2.09
CA ASN A 230 -13.73 12.47 -2.39
C ASN A 230 -12.78 12.74 -1.20
N ASP A 231 -13.29 13.28 -0.08
CA ASP A 231 -12.50 13.80 1.06
C ASP A 231 -12.72 13.03 2.37
N VAL A 232 -13.35 11.85 2.35
CA VAL A 232 -13.61 11.07 3.58
C VAL A 232 -12.38 10.26 3.99
N LEU A 233 -11.56 10.86 4.87
CA LEU A 233 -10.23 10.34 5.24
C LEU A 233 -10.25 9.37 6.43
N ILE A 234 -11.19 9.50 7.38
CA ILE A 234 -11.23 8.65 8.59
C ILE A 234 -12.68 8.38 8.99
N GLU A 235 -12.99 7.12 9.22
CA GLU A 235 -14.25 6.65 9.80
C GLU A 235 -14.00 5.91 11.11
N LYS A 236 -14.73 6.29 12.16
CA LYS A 236 -14.61 5.66 13.48
C LYS A 236 -15.87 4.89 13.78
N VAL A 237 -15.73 3.65 14.25
CA VAL A 237 -16.83 2.81 14.71
C VAL A 237 -16.71 2.62 16.20
N GLU A 238 -17.79 2.81 16.94
CA GLU A 238 -17.88 2.50 18.37
C GLU A 238 -19.00 1.47 18.57
N VAL A 239 -18.69 0.35 19.21
CA VAL A 239 -19.66 -0.71 19.52
C VAL A 239 -19.64 -0.97 21.01
N LYS A 240 -20.83 -0.99 21.62
CA LYS A 240 -21.11 -1.33 23.01
C LYS A 240 -21.99 -2.57 23.05
N PHE A 241 -21.61 -3.53 23.84
CA PHE A 241 -22.31 -4.79 24.09
C PHE A 241 -22.27 -5.08 25.58
#